data_AF-A0A4Y2LG10-F1
#
_entry.id   AF-A0A4Y2LG10-F1
#
_cell.length_a   1.000
_cell.length_b   1.000
_cell.length_c   1.000
_cell.angle_alpha   90.00
_cell.angle_beta   90.00
_cell.angle_gamma   90.00
#
_symmetry.space_group_name_H-M   'P 1'
#
loop_
_entity.id
_entity.type
_entity.pdbx_description
1 polymer ?
#
loop_
_entity_poly.entity_id
_entity_poly.type
_entity_poly.pdbx_seq_one_letter_code
_entity_poly.pdbx_strand_id
1 'polypeptide(L)'
;MNDIPQLRNIMLSFNADGTAILSQGKTPDKAIVPLQNYLKNLKALLVRWKLKLNVDKTEAVLFNKKNDDWPNVKVYGTPIEWKKKRNIWGLFWISN
;
A
#
# COMPACT_ATOMS: atom_id res chain seq x y z
N MET A 1 12.89 -11.36 -12.17
CA MET A 1 12.09 -10.76 -11.08
C MET A 1 12.94 -9.84 -10.19
N ASN A 2 13.87 -9.06 -10.78
CA ASN A 2 14.83 -8.21 -10.05
C ASN A 2 14.46 -6.72 -10.06
N ASP A 3 13.47 -6.31 -10.85
CA ASP A 3 13.10 -4.90 -11.04
C ASP A 3 12.12 -4.38 -9.99
N ILE A 4 11.59 -5.26 -9.13
CA ILE A 4 10.66 -4.90 -8.06
C ILE A 4 11.48 -4.52 -6.83
N PRO A 5 11.27 -3.33 -6.22
CA PRO A 5 12.04 -2.91 -5.06
C PRO A 5 11.74 -3.84 -3.90
N GLN A 6 12.76 -4.48 -3.34
CA GLN A 6 12.62 -5.20 -2.09
C GLN A 6 12.95 -4.24 -0.95
N LEU A 7 11.96 -3.89 -0.13
CA LEU A 7 12.15 -3.07 1.05
C LEU A 7 11.83 -3.88 2.31
N ARG A 8 12.65 -3.74 3.35
CA ARG A 8 12.31 -4.32 4.67
C ARG A 8 10.98 -3.73 5.14
N ASN A 9 10.11 -4.58 5.69
CA ASN A 9 8.75 -4.24 6.13
C ASN A 9 7.77 -3.85 5.01
N ILE A 10 8.06 -4.24 3.76
CA ILE A 10 7.11 -4.22 2.65
C ILE A 10 6.92 -5.65 2.15
N MET A 11 5.67 -6.10 2.11
CA MET A 11 5.27 -7.35 1.48
C MET A 11 4.41 -7.04 0.25
N LEU A 12 4.70 -7.73 -0.85
CA LEU A 12 4.00 -7.57 -2.11
C LEU A 12 3.26 -8.85 -2.44
N SER A 13 2.02 -8.71 -2.89
CA SER A 13 1.23 -9.81 -3.42
C SER A 13 0.69 -9.40 -4.78
N PHE A 14 0.96 -10.22 -5.79
CA PHE A 14 0.47 -10.02 -7.15
C PHE A 14 -0.61 -11.06 -7.44
N ASN A 15 -1.74 -10.62 -7.96
CA ASN A 15 -2.77 -11.47 -8.54
C ASN A 15 -3.07 -10.96 -9.96
N ALA A 16 -3.76 -11.76 -10.78
CA ALA A 16 -4.20 -11.38 -12.12
C ALA A 16 -4.99 -10.05 -12.12
N ASP A 17 -5.80 -9.82 -11.09
CA ASP A 17 -6.69 -8.65 -11.00
C ASP A 17 -6.07 -7.43 -10.29
N GLY A 18 -4.91 -7.58 -9.65
CA GLY A 18 -4.35 -6.46 -8.89
C GLY A 18 -3.10 -6.77 -8.10
N THR A 19 -2.53 -5.71 -7.53
CA THR A 19 -1.34 -5.77 -6.66
C THR A 19 -1.71 -5.25 -5.28
N ALA A 20 -1.38 -6.02 -4.25
CA ALA A 20 -1.48 -5.58 -2.86
C ALA A 20 -0.08 -5.27 -2.32
N ILE A 21 0.04 -4.13 -1.63
CA ILE A 21 1.27 -3.68 -0.96
C ILE A 21 0.93 -3.56 0.52
N LEU A 22 1.62 -4.35 1.34
CA LEU A 22 1.45 -4.33 2.78
C LEU A 22 2.71 -3.75 3.43
N SER A 23 2.53 -2.78 4.32
CA SER A 23 3.58 -2.34 5.23
C SER A 23 3.18 -2.55 6.68
N GLN A 24 4.15 -2.93 7.50
CA GLN A 24 3.93 -3.25 8.92
C GLN A 24 4.94 -2.52 9.79
N GLY A 25 4.50 -2.11 10.97
CA GLY A 25 5.33 -1.43 11.95
C GLY A 25 4.68 -1.43 13.33
N LYS A 26 5.50 -1.32 14.38
CA LYS A 26 5.01 -1.22 15.77
C LYS A 26 4.32 0.12 16.06
N THR A 27 4.61 1.16 15.26
CA THR A 27 4.00 2.48 15.33
C THR A 27 3.56 2.92 13.92
N PRO A 28 2.59 3.83 13.79
CA PRO A 28 2.10 4.32 12.50
C PRO A 28 3.23 4.81 11.57
N ASP A 29 4.17 5.61 12.10
CA ASP A 29 5.30 6.13 11.30
C ASP A 29 6.19 5.01 10.76
N LYS A 30 6.42 3.97 11.56
CA LYS A 30 7.24 2.82 11.15
C LYS A 30 6.58 1.97 10.06
N ALA A 31 5.25 2.05 9.89
CA ALA A 31 4.54 1.42 8.78
C ALA A 31 4.40 2.37 7.56
N ILE A 32 4.17 3.67 7.79
CA ILE A 32 3.89 4.61 6.71
C ILE A 32 5.15 5.09 5.99
N VAL A 33 6.25 5.36 6.70
CA VAL A 33 7.48 5.85 6.06
C VAL A 33 8.01 4.85 5.02
N PRO A 34 8.12 3.53 5.30
CA PRO A 34 8.49 2.55 4.30
C PRO A 34 7.49 2.48 3.14
N LEU A 35 6.18 2.51 3.43
CA LEU A 35 5.13 2.46 2.41
C LEU A 35 5.21 3.66 1.45
N GLN A 36 5.38 4.87 1.99
CA GLN A 36 5.44 6.08 1.19
C GLN A 36 6.70 6.12 0.32
N ASN A 37 7.84 5.64 0.84
CA ASN A 37 9.07 5.50 0.05
C ASN A 37 8.92 4.45 -1.05
N TYR A 38 8.25 3.33 -0.75
CA TYR A 38 7.97 2.29 -1.74
C TYR A 38 7.08 2.83 -2.88
N LEU A 39 6.01 3.56 -2.57
CA LEU A 39 5.12 4.16 -3.56
C LEU A 39 5.83 5.16 -4.48
N LYS A 40 6.82 5.91 -3.97
CA LYS A 40 7.67 6.80 -4.79
C LYS A 40 8.48 6.01 -5.81
N ASN A 41 9.11 4.91 -5.39
CA ASN A 41 9.90 4.06 -6.29
C ASN A 41 9.02 3.31 -7.29
N LEU A 42 7.85 2.84 -6.84
CA LEU A 42 6.85 2.18 -7.68
C LEU A 42 6.39 3.10 -8.81
N LYS A 43 6.21 4.41 -8.54
CA LYS A 43 5.88 5.40 -9.57
C LYS A 43 6.87 5.36 -10.74
N ALA A 44 8.17 5.38 -10.42
CA ALA A 44 9.22 5.39 -11.43
C ALA A 44 9.22 4.10 -12.27
N LEU A 45 8.97 2.95 -11.63
CA LEU A 45 8.88 1.66 -12.31
C LEU A 45 7.65 1.56 -13.22
N LEU A 46 6.48 1.98 -12.73
CA LEU A 46 5.25 1.97 -13.54
C LEU A 46 5.39 2.84 -14.79
N VAL A 47 6.05 4.00 -14.67
CA VAL A 47 6.37 4.84 -15.83
C VAL A 47 7.29 4.12 -16.81
N ARG A 48 8.35 3.46 -16.34
CA ARG A 48 9.25 2.65 -17.19
C ARG A 48 8.51 1.52 -17.90
N TRP A 49 7.57 0.88 -17.22
CA TRP A 49 6.75 -0.20 -17.76
C TRP A 49 5.55 0.29 -18.59
N LYS A 50 5.37 1.61 -18.74
CA LYS A 50 4.23 2.23 -19.43
C LYS A 50 2.87 1.81 -18.86
N LEU A 51 2.83 1.50 -17.56
CA LEU A 51 1.61 1.17 -16.82
C LEU A 51 1.05 2.40 -16.13
N LYS A 52 -0.27 2.50 -16.08
CA LYS A 52 -0.99 3.57 -15.36
C LYS A 52 -1.65 2.97 -14.11
N LEU A 53 -1.30 3.52 -12.94
CA LEU A 53 -2.04 3.23 -11.71
C LEU A 53 -3.37 3.97 -11.74
N ASN A 54 -4.46 3.27 -11.46
CA ASN A 54 -5.77 3.87 -11.29
C ASN A 54 -5.98 4.20 -9.80
N VAL A 55 -5.83 5.48 -9.45
CA VAL A 55 -5.95 5.96 -8.06
C VAL A 55 -7.39 5.77 -7.54
N ASP A 56 -8.39 5.92 -8.41
CA ASP A 56 -9.81 5.81 -8.02
C ASP A 56 -10.20 4.38 -7.62
N LYS A 57 -9.50 3.38 -8.17
CA LYS A 57 -9.64 1.96 -7.81
C LYS A 57 -8.67 1.52 -6.71
N THR A 58 -7.79 2.40 -6.24
CA THR A 58 -6.81 2.07 -5.22
C THR A 58 -7.40 2.28 -3.83
N GLU A 59 -7.43 1.22 -3.02
CA GLU A 59 -7.91 1.29 -1.65
C GLU A 59 -6.76 1.23 -0.65
N ALA A 60 -6.75 2.14 0.32
CA ALA A 60 -5.87 2.08 1.48
C ALA A 60 -6.65 1.51 2.67
N VAL A 61 -6.30 0.29 3.08
CA VAL A 61 -6.95 -0.40 4.20
C VAL A 61 -6.03 -0.40 5.41
N LEU A 62 -6.55 0.06 6.55
CA LEU A 62 -5.83 0.07 7.81
C LEU A 62 -6.24 -1.11 8.70
N PHE A 63 -5.26 -1.91 9.09
CA PHE A 63 -5.39 -2.98 10.07
C PHE A 63 -4.71 -2.57 11.39
N ASN A 64 -5.48 -2.09 12.36
CA ASN A 64 -5.01 -1.78 13.70
C ASN A 64 -6.03 -2.25 14.74
N LYS A 65 -5.54 -2.67 15.91
CA LYS A 65 -6.40 -2.96 17.07
C LYS A 65 -6.87 -1.69 17.77
N LYS A 66 -6.09 -0.61 17.69
CA LYS A 66 -6.37 0.68 18.33
C LYS A 66 -6.94 1.69 17.33
N ASN A 67 -7.72 2.63 17.84
CA ASN A 67 -8.33 3.69 17.03
C ASN A 67 -7.46 4.95 17.09
N ASP A 68 -6.18 4.80 16.74
CA ASP A 68 -5.21 5.90 16.74
C ASP A 68 -5.43 6.81 15.52
N ASP A 69 -4.93 8.04 15.57
CA ASP A 69 -4.81 8.91 14.39
C ASP A 69 -3.66 8.43 13.51
N TRP A 70 -3.95 8.15 12.23
CA TRP A 70 -2.96 7.65 11.27
C TRP A 70 -2.55 8.74 10.30
N PRO A 71 -1.24 8.90 10.02
CA PRO A 71 -0.77 9.83 9.01
C PRO A 71 -1.38 9.55 7.64
N ASN A 72 -1.61 10.60 6.86
CA ASN A 72 -2.12 10.47 5.50
C ASN A 72 -1.05 9.86 4.58
N VAL A 73 -1.45 8.86 3.80
CA VAL A 73 -0.64 8.31 2.70
C VAL A 73 -1.04 8.99 1.41
N LYS A 74 -0.04 9.33 0.59
CA LYS A 74 -0.24 9.94 -0.72
C LYS A 74 0.19 9.00 -1.82
N VAL A 75 -0.71 8.73 -2.75
CA VAL A 75 -0.41 8.06 -4.01
C VAL A 75 -0.36 9.12 -5.10
N TYR A 76 0.82 9.33 -5.67
CA TYR A 76 1.07 10.32 -6.73
C TYR A 76 0.72 11.77 -6.36
N GLY A 77 0.74 12.10 -5.07
CA GLY A 77 0.40 13.43 -4.56
C GLY A 77 -1.06 13.55 -4.10
N THR A 78 -1.93 12.62 -4.52
CA THR A 78 -3.31 12.54 -4.05
C THR A 78 -3.36 11.82 -2.71
N PRO A 79 -3.93 12.44 -1.65
CA PRO A 79 -4.17 11.74 -0.39
C PRO A 79 -5.22 10.64 -0.60
N ILE A 80 -4.98 9.45 -0.06
CA ILE A 80 -5.97 8.38 -0.02
C ILE A 80 -6.53 8.26 1.39
N GLU A 81 -7.86 8.25 1.51
CA GLU A 81 -8.53 8.04 2.79
C GLU A 81 -8.38 6.60 3.28
N TRP A 82 -8.10 6.46 4.58
CA TRP A 82 -8.00 5.16 5.21
C TRP A 82 -9.38 4.52 5.41
N LYS A 83 -9.63 3.40 4.73
CA LYS A 83 -10.74 2.52 5.07
C LYS A 83 -10.35 1.70 6.30
N LYS A 84 -10.96 1.98 7.45
CA LYS A 84 -10.72 1.22 8.68
C LYS A 84 -11.39 -0.15 8.56
N LYS A 85 -10.62 -1.23 8.75
CA LYS A 85 -11.16 -2.59 8.81
C LYS A 85 -10.81 -3.25 10.13
N ARG A 86 -11.81 -3.44 10.99
CA ARG A 86 -11.71 -4.22 12.24
C ARG A 86 -11.87 -5.70 11.91
N ASN A 87 -10.84 -6.32 11.35
CA ASN A 87 -10.72 -7.77 11.42
C ASN A 87 -9.30 -8.12 11.86
N ILE A 88 -9.19 -8.64 13.08
CA ILE A 88 -7.96 -9.13 13.72
C ILE A 88 -7.48 -10.47 13.14
N TRP A 89 -8.23 -11.03 12.19
CA TRP A 89 -7.88 -12.14 11.33
C TRP A 89 -8.48 -11.81 9.95
N GLY A 90 -7.68 -11.53 8.93
CA GLY A 90 -8.27 -11.10 7.66
C GLY A 90 -7.30 -11.00 6.50
N LEU A 91 -7.15 -12.11 5.79
CA LEU A 91 -6.77 -12.11 4.37
C LEU A 91 -7.83 -11.32 3.59
N PHE A 92 -7.44 -10.41 2.68
CA PHE A 92 -8.42 -9.75 1.80
C PHE A 92 -8.04 -9.84 0.32
N TRP A 93 -9.01 -10.35 -0.42
CA TRP A 93 -9.12 -10.52 -1.86
C TRP A 93 -9.93 -9.35 -2.43
N ILE A 94 -9.57 -8.87 -3.62
CA ILE A 94 -10.37 -7.94 -4.42
C ILE A 94 -10.67 -8.69 -5.72
N SER A 95 -11.95 -8.93 -6.01
CA SER A 95 -12.42 -9.44 -7.29
C SER A 95 -12.70 -8.28 -8.24
N ASN A 96 -12.51 -8.52 -9.53
CA ASN A 96 -12.99 -7.66 -10.60
C ASN A 96 -14.51 -7.83 -10.81
#